data_AF-A0A078RBI9-F1
#
_entry.id   AF-A0A078RBI9-F1
#
_cell.length_a   1.000
_cell.length_b   1.000
_cell.length_c   1.000
_cell.angle_alpha   90.00
_cell.angle_beta   90.00
_cell.angle_gamma   90.00
#
_symmetry.space_group_name_H-M   'P 1'
#
loop_
_entity.id
_entity.type
_entity.pdbx_description
1 polymer ?
#
loop_
_entity_poly.entity_id
_entity_poly.type
_entity_poly.pdbx_seq_one_letter_code
_entity_poly.pdbx_strand_id
1 'polypeptide(L)'
;MIIKKLKTWWQSRNYYVIADGNDNSITLSKRLFLHIKGKAKKGDAAQVFVFRIAGQDSFGFTVNPNIGQPTQLCDIQYNDKYKCIGFESLCPSVGLMLYEHGLPGDSIVKLSVSIHHTSKGLIYYQIEKPNGKYIRKYKKG
;
A
#
# COMPACT_ATOMS: atom_id res chain seq x y z
N MET A 1 3.63 -1.44 -26.73
CA MET A 1 3.52 -2.54 -25.73
C MET A 1 4.75 -2.68 -24.83
N ILE A 2 5.96 -2.51 -25.37
CA ILE A 2 7.24 -2.63 -24.63
C ILE A 2 7.46 -1.48 -23.62
N ILE A 3 7.14 -0.24 -24.00
CA ILE A 3 7.29 0.95 -23.13
C ILE A 3 6.40 0.85 -21.88
N LYS A 4 5.16 0.35 -22.02
CA LYS A 4 4.26 0.11 -20.89
C LYS A 4 4.85 -0.93 -19.93
N LYS A 5 5.37 -2.05 -20.45
CA LYS A 5 6.03 -3.10 -19.63
C LYS A 5 7.26 -2.57 -18.87
N LEU A 6 8.10 -1.76 -19.53
CA LEU A 6 9.26 -1.13 -18.90
C LEU A 6 8.86 -0.16 -17.78
N LYS A 7 7.84 0.67 -18.01
CA LYS A 7 7.29 1.59 -17.00
C LYS A 7 6.76 0.81 -15.80
N THR A 8 5.94 -0.21 -16.03
CA THR A 8 5.39 -1.07 -14.96
C THR A 8 6.49 -1.79 -14.18
N TRP A 9 7.54 -2.27 -14.86
CA TRP A 9 8.68 -2.93 -14.21
C TRP A 9 9.52 -1.96 -13.36
N TRP A 10 9.77 -0.74 -13.87
CA TRP A 10 10.45 0.30 -13.09
C TRP A 10 9.61 0.72 -11.89
N GLN A 11 8.30 0.83 -12.07
CA GLN A 11 7.33 1.16 -11.04
C GLN A 11 7.30 0.09 -9.95
N SER A 12 7.21 -1.20 -10.30
CA SER A 12 7.21 -2.32 -9.34
C SER A 12 8.52 -2.46 -8.57
N ARG A 13 9.64 -1.96 -9.11
CA ARG A 13 10.92 -1.90 -8.37
C ARG A 13 10.95 -0.79 -7.34
N ASN A 14 10.28 0.32 -7.59
CA ASN A 14 10.42 1.55 -6.81
C ASN A 14 9.25 1.81 -5.86
N TYR A 15 8.04 1.55 -6.32
CA TYR A 15 6.80 1.74 -5.58
C TYR A 15 6.19 0.38 -5.32
N TYR A 16 6.41 -0.09 -4.10
CA TYR A 16 5.86 -1.33 -3.61
C TYR A 16 5.57 -1.22 -2.11
N VAL A 17 4.76 -2.15 -1.64
CA VAL A 17 4.58 -2.47 -0.22
C VAL A 17 4.98 -3.91 0.05
N ILE A 18 5.29 -4.20 1.31
CA ILE A 18 5.29 -5.58 1.84
C ILE A 18 4.06 -5.68 2.73
N ALA A 19 3.12 -6.51 2.32
CA ALA A 19 1.91 -6.84 3.07
C ALA A 19 2.20 -8.08 3.91
N ASP A 20 2.09 -7.96 5.23
CA ASP A 20 2.22 -9.07 6.18
C ASP A 20 0.85 -9.35 6.80
N GLY A 21 0.30 -10.52 6.46
CA GLY A 21 -0.99 -10.96 6.96
C GLY A 21 -1.00 -11.36 8.44
N ASN A 22 0.16 -11.67 9.03
CA ASN A 22 0.23 -12.14 10.42
C ASN A 22 -0.03 -11.03 11.43
N ASP A 23 0.45 -9.82 11.15
CA ASP A 23 0.35 -8.66 12.03
C ASP A 23 -0.45 -7.50 11.41
N ASN A 24 -1.14 -7.77 10.29
CA ASN A 24 -1.88 -6.78 9.53
C ASN A 24 -1.06 -5.53 9.15
N SER A 25 0.25 -5.69 8.95
CA SER A 25 1.13 -4.58 8.64
C SER A 25 1.36 -4.40 7.13
N ILE A 26 1.51 -3.13 6.75
CA ILE A 26 1.92 -2.71 5.41
C ILE A 26 3.20 -1.91 5.55
N THR A 27 4.33 -2.49 5.12
CA THR A 27 5.61 -1.79 5.06
C THR A 27 5.77 -1.09 3.71
N LEU A 28 6.10 0.19 3.73
CA LEU A 28 6.31 1.01 2.53
C LEU A 28 7.74 0.92 2.04
N SER A 29 7.91 0.80 0.73
CA SER A 29 9.23 1.04 0.11
C SER A 29 9.71 2.48 0.35
N LYS A 30 11.03 2.67 0.50
CA LYS A 30 11.64 3.99 0.74
C LYS A 30 11.20 5.05 -0.27
N ARG A 31 11.16 4.72 -1.56
CA ARG A 31 10.75 5.65 -2.62
C ARG A 31 9.26 5.99 -2.55
N LEU A 32 8.40 5.03 -2.20
CA LEU A 32 6.98 5.29 -1.99
C LEU A 32 6.75 6.20 -0.78
N PHE A 33 7.43 5.93 0.33
CA PHE A 33 7.36 6.80 1.52
C PHE A 33 7.84 8.22 1.22
N LEU A 34 8.98 8.39 0.54
CA LEU A 34 9.47 9.72 0.15
C LEU A 34 8.51 10.45 -0.80
N HIS A 35 7.85 9.72 -1.70
CA HIS A 35 6.82 10.29 -2.57
C HIS A 35 5.63 10.80 -1.74
N ILE A 36 5.09 9.97 -0.84
CA ILE A 36 4.00 10.34 0.08
C ILE A 36 4.38 11.57 0.90
N LYS A 37 5.56 11.53 1.53
CA LYS A 37 6.08 12.63 2.36
C LYS A 37 6.23 13.94 1.57
N GLY A 38 6.65 13.87 0.30
CA GLY A 38 6.78 15.04 -0.56
C GLY A 38 5.44 15.64 -1.02
N LYS A 39 4.33 14.90 -0.86
CA LYS A 39 2.97 15.35 -1.21
C LYS A 39 2.13 15.74 0.00
N ALA A 40 2.49 15.26 1.20
CA ALA A 40 1.83 15.65 2.44
C ALA A 40 2.08 17.14 2.76
N LYS A 41 1.09 17.82 3.32
CA LYS A 41 1.26 19.17 3.87
C LYS A 41 2.20 19.10 5.07
N LYS A 42 3.10 20.08 5.21
CA LYS A 42 4.03 20.14 6.36
C LYS A 42 3.23 20.30 7.65
N GLY A 43 3.49 19.43 8.63
CA GLY A 43 2.97 19.56 10.01
C GLY A 43 1.90 18.55 10.40
N ASP A 44 1.25 17.87 9.44
CA ASP A 44 0.23 16.86 9.76
C ASP A 44 0.86 15.51 10.08
N ALA A 45 0.32 14.81 11.09
CA ALA A 45 0.54 13.38 11.24
C ALA A 45 0.03 12.68 9.98
N ALA A 46 0.83 11.77 9.41
CA ALA A 46 0.46 11.07 8.19
C ALA A 46 -0.52 9.94 8.54
N GLN A 47 -1.81 10.22 8.38
CA GLN A 47 -2.91 9.29 8.57
C GLN A 47 -3.31 8.66 7.24
N VAL A 48 -3.49 7.36 7.24
CA VAL A 48 -3.80 6.56 6.07
C VAL A 48 -5.24 6.07 6.17
N PHE A 49 -6.00 6.28 5.10
CA PHE A 49 -7.28 5.60 4.92
C PHE A 49 -7.12 4.50 3.87
N VAL A 50 -7.47 3.28 4.23
CA VAL A 50 -7.39 2.11 3.36
C VAL A 50 -8.79 1.71 2.92
N PHE A 51 -8.94 1.36 1.65
CA PHE A 51 -10.25 1.10 1.06
C PHE A 51 -10.18 0.08 -0.07
N ARG A 52 -11.33 -0.55 -0.35
CA ARG A 52 -11.53 -1.35 -1.57
C ARG A 52 -11.87 -0.43 -2.73
N ILE A 53 -11.30 -0.69 -3.90
CA ILE A 53 -11.61 0.06 -5.12
C ILE A 53 -12.83 -0.60 -5.80
N ALA A 54 -13.95 0.11 -5.89
CA ALA A 54 -15.16 -0.43 -6.50
C ALA A 54 -14.93 -0.81 -7.98
N GLY A 55 -15.35 -2.02 -8.37
CA GLY A 55 -15.21 -2.53 -9.74
C GLY A 55 -13.80 -2.94 -10.16
N GLN A 56 -12.80 -2.72 -9.31
CA GLN A 56 -11.42 -3.16 -9.52
C GLN A 56 -11.07 -3.97 -8.28
N ASP A 57 -11.22 -5.29 -8.35
CA ASP A 57 -10.92 -6.27 -7.28
C ASP A 57 -9.52 -6.07 -6.67
N SER A 58 -9.34 -5.02 -5.87
CA SER A 58 -8.07 -4.41 -5.52
C SER A 58 -8.31 -3.41 -4.40
N PHE A 59 -7.22 -3.11 -3.70
CA PHE A 59 -7.23 -2.25 -2.55
C PHE A 59 -6.38 -1.02 -2.84
N GLY A 60 -6.74 0.08 -2.22
CA GLY A 60 -5.99 1.30 -2.29
C GLY A 60 -5.90 1.96 -0.94
N PHE A 61 -4.97 2.90 -0.82
CA PHE A 61 -4.93 3.78 0.33
C PHE A 61 -4.67 5.23 -0.10
N THR A 62 -5.11 6.16 0.72
CA THR A 62 -4.84 7.59 0.57
C THR A 62 -4.32 8.14 1.89
N VAL A 63 -3.57 9.23 1.82
CA VAL A 63 -2.97 9.87 2.99
C VAL A 63 -3.65 11.21 3.25
N ASN A 64 -3.97 11.47 4.51
CA ASN A 64 -4.66 12.65 5.03
C ASN A 64 -5.90 13.04 4.20
N PRO A 65 -6.83 12.10 3.92
CA PRO A 65 -8.07 12.46 3.23
C PRO A 65 -8.94 13.34 4.12
N ASN A 66 -9.63 14.30 3.52
CA ASN A 66 -10.66 15.06 4.22
C ASN A 66 -11.95 14.24 4.29
N ILE A 67 -12.11 13.45 5.36
CA ILE A 67 -13.28 12.60 5.57
C ILE A 67 -14.10 13.19 6.73
N GLY A 68 -15.32 13.63 6.44
CA GLY A 68 -16.22 14.23 7.44
C GLY A 68 -16.97 13.22 8.32
N GLN A 69 -16.85 11.92 8.02
CA GLN A 69 -17.51 10.84 8.76
C GLN A 69 -16.53 10.14 9.70
N PRO A 70 -16.96 9.65 10.88
CA PRO A 70 -16.13 8.84 11.76
C PRO A 70 -15.59 7.62 11.01
N THR A 71 -14.28 7.61 10.73
CA THR A 71 -13.62 6.61 9.88
C THR A 71 -12.33 6.17 10.55
N GLN A 72 -12.05 4.87 10.50
CA GLN A 72 -10.78 4.34 11.00
C GLN A 72 -9.64 4.80 10.08
N LEU A 73 -8.65 5.46 10.68
CA LEU A 73 -7.42 5.87 10.02
C LEU A 73 -6.24 5.16 10.68
N CYS A 74 -5.17 4.95 9.91
CA CYS A 74 -3.97 4.25 10.33
C CYS A 74 -2.80 5.22 10.35
N ASP A 75 -2.02 5.26 11.42
CA ASP A 75 -0.84 6.12 11.46
C ASP A 75 0.33 5.49 10.69
N ILE A 76 1.02 6.28 9.88
CA ILE A 76 2.34 5.88 9.36
C ILE A 76 3.36 6.00 10.49
N GLN A 77 3.98 4.88 10.84
CA GLN A 77 4.92 4.76 11.94
C GLN A 77 6.25 4.15 11.48
N TYR A 78 7.33 4.57 12.13
CA TYR A 78 8.64 3.97 11.97
C TYR A 78 8.88 2.92 13.05
N ASN A 79 9.14 1.69 12.64
CA ASN A 79 9.50 0.61 13.52
C ASN A 79 11.02 0.60 13.71
N ASP A 80 11.49 0.99 14.90
CA ASP A 80 12.93 1.07 15.17
C ASP A 80 13.61 -0.31 15.23
N LYS A 81 12.91 -1.35 15.67
CA LYS A 81 13.45 -2.72 15.75
C LYS A 81 13.77 -3.27 14.36
N TYR A 82 12.86 -3.10 13.41
CA TYR A 82 12.99 -3.65 12.06
C TYR A 82 13.48 -2.61 11.03
N LYS A 83 13.76 -1.37 11.48
CA LYS A 83 14.24 -0.25 10.66
C LYS A 83 13.38 -0.03 9.41
N CYS A 84 12.05 -0.16 9.56
CA CYS A 84 11.09 -0.03 8.47
C CYS A 84 10.01 1.01 8.79
N ILE A 85 9.33 1.49 7.76
CA ILE A 85 8.24 2.45 7.88
C ILE A 85 6.99 1.88 7.22
N GLY A 86 5.85 2.02 7.88
CA GLY A 86 4.62 1.37 7.46
C GLY A 86 3.44 1.82 8.29
N PHE A 87 2.35 1.09 8.17
CA PHE A 87 1.14 1.27 8.97
C PHE A 87 0.44 -0.08 9.15
N GLU A 88 -0.39 -0.19 10.18
CA GLU A 88 -1.27 -1.34 10.38
C GLU A 88 -2.63 -1.07 9.71
N SER A 89 -3.18 -2.05 9.00
CA SER A 89 -4.51 -1.94 8.37
C SER A 89 -5.43 -3.04 8.90
N LEU A 90 -6.46 -2.66 9.65
CA LEU A 90 -7.48 -3.58 10.18
C LEU A 90 -8.82 -3.50 9.45
N CYS A 91 -9.08 -2.39 8.73
CA CYS A 91 -10.32 -2.19 7.98
C CYS A 91 -10.04 -1.54 6.61
N PRO A 92 -9.93 -2.33 5.51
CA PRO A 92 -9.86 -3.79 5.49
C PRO A 92 -8.56 -4.33 6.12
N SER A 93 -8.61 -5.56 6.65
CA SER A 93 -7.41 -6.22 7.19
C SER A 93 -6.46 -6.67 6.08
N VAL A 94 -5.16 -6.72 6.34
CA VAL A 94 -4.19 -7.22 5.33
C VAL A 94 -4.47 -8.69 4.99
N GLY A 95 -4.84 -9.50 6.00
CA GLY A 95 -5.23 -10.89 5.76
C GLY A 95 -6.43 -11.02 4.81
N LEU A 96 -7.43 -10.14 4.92
CA LEU A 96 -8.55 -10.09 3.98
C LEU A 96 -8.07 -9.69 2.57
N MET A 97 -7.19 -8.69 2.45
CA MET A 97 -6.65 -8.28 1.15
C MET A 97 -5.95 -9.43 0.44
N LEU A 98 -5.13 -10.19 1.18
CA LEU A 98 -4.40 -11.34 0.65
C LEU A 98 -5.37 -12.47 0.26
N TYR A 99 -6.34 -12.77 1.12
CA TYR A 99 -7.35 -13.79 0.86
C TYR A 99 -8.14 -13.53 -0.42
N GLU A 100 -8.62 -12.30 -0.63
CA GLU A 100 -9.35 -11.93 -1.85
C GLU A 100 -8.48 -11.96 -3.10
N HIS A 101 -7.16 -11.86 -2.95
CA HIS A 101 -6.21 -12.08 -4.03
C HIS A 101 -5.82 -13.55 -4.23
N GLY A 102 -6.51 -14.49 -3.58
CA GLY A 102 -6.27 -15.93 -3.68
C GLY A 102 -4.98 -16.38 -2.98
N LEU A 103 -4.46 -15.58 -2.04
CA LEU A 103 -3.29 -15.90 -1.25
C LEU A 103 -3.69 -16.32 0.17
N PRO A 104 -2.86 -17.12 0.87
CA PRO A 104 -3.07 -17.38 2.29
C PRO A 104 -3.05 -16.07 3.08
N GLY A 105 -4.02 -15.88 3.97
CA GLY A 105 -4.21 -14.65 4.73
C GLY A 105 -3.09 -14.33 5.73
N ASP A 106 -2.20 -15.28 6.01
CA ASP A 106 -1.02 -15.19 6.86
C ASP A 106 0.28 -14.99 6.05
N SER A 107 0.18 -14.81 4.73
CA SER A 107 1.36 -14.67 3.87
C SER A 107 2.04 -13.31 4.03
N ILE A 108 3.35 -13.29 3.75
CA ILE A 108 4.13 -12.05 3.61
C ILE A 108 4.50 -11.87 2.15
N VAL A 109 3.92 -10.85 1.50
CA VAL A 109 4.00 -10.67 0.06
C VAL A 109 4.38 -9.25 -0.33
N LYS A 110 5.34 -9.14 -1.26
CA LYS A 110 5.67 -7.88 -1.89
C LYS A 110 4.67 -7.57 -3.02
N LEU A 111 3.95 -6.45 -2.92
CA LEU A 111 2.97 -6.01 -3.90
C LEU A 111 3.39 -4.66 -4.51
N SER A 112 3.20 -4.52 -5.82
CA SER A 112 3.51 -3.26 -6.51
C SER A 112 2.46 -2.21 -6.17
N VAL A 113 2.83 -0.94 -6.27
CA VAL A 113 1.91 0.18 -6.04
C VAL A 113 1.81 1.08 -7.26
N SER A 114 0.58 1.35 -7.68
CA SER A 114 0.28 2.40 -8.66
C SER A 114 -0.23 3.66 -8.02
N ILE A 115 0.20 4.80 -8.57
CA ILE A 115 -0.17 6.12 -8.09
C ILE A 115 -1.23 6.66 -9.05
N HIS A 116 -2.39 7.02 -8.50
CA HIS A 116 -3.54 7.49 -9.25
C HIS A 116 -4.01 8.84 -8.71
N HIS A 117 -4.63 9.61 -9.58
CA HIS A 117 -5.25 10.89 -9.25
C HIS A 117 -6.74 10.80 -9.56
N THR A 118 -7.57 11.21 -8.60
CA THR A 118 -9.01 11.39 -8.86
C THR A 118 -9.24 12.69 -9.61
N SER A 119 -10.43 12.85 -10.20
CA SER A 119 -10.85 14.11 -10.85
C SER A 119 -10.83 15.31 -9.91
N LYS A 120 -10.91 15.09 -8.60
CA LYS A 120 -10.84 16.13 -7.56
C LYS A 120 -9.40 16.40 -7.07
N GLY A 121 -8.39 15.80 -7.71
CA GLY A 121 -6.98 16.00 -7.37
C GLY A 121 -6.47 15.17 -6.19
N LEU A 122 -7.31 14.30 -5.59
CA LEU A 122 -6.88 13.40 -4.51
C LEU A 122 -5.94 12.33 -5.09
N ILE A 123 -4.82 12.09 -4.41
CA ILE A 123 -3.89 11.02 -4.76
C ILE A 123 -4.28 9.76 -4.00
N TYR A 124 -4.42 8.63 -4.70
CA TYR A 124 -4.48 7.33 -4.06
C TYR A 124 -3.43 6.37 -4.61
N TYR A 125 -3.07 5.42 -3.76
CA TYR A 125 -2.04 4.43 -3.98
C TYR A 125 -2.72 3.07 -4.08
N GLN A 126 -2.89 2.57 -5.30
CA GLN A 126 -3.47 1.25 -5.57
C GLN A 126 -2.43 0.18 -5.29
N ILE A 127 -2.77 -0.77 -4.43
CA ILE A 127 -2.00 -2.00 -4.21
C ILE A 127 -2.37 -2.95 -5.35
N GLU A 128 -1.40 -3.21 -6.22
CA GLU A 128 -1.61 -4.05 -7.39
C GLU A 128 -1.77 -5.51 -6.99
N LYS A 129 -2.67 -6.20 -7.70
CA LYS A 129 -2.86 -7.64 -7.55
C LYS A 129 -1.52 -8.37 -7.65
N PRO A 130 -1.28 -9.39 -6.79
CA PRO A 130 -0.15 -10.28 -6.95
C PRO A 130 -0.26 -10.97 -8.31
N ASN A 131 0.69 -10.69 -9.20
CA ASN A 131 0.82 -11.47 -10.42
C ASN A 131 1.55 -12.76 -10.06
N GLY A 132 0.94 -13.92 -10.33
CA GLY A 132 1.47 -15.24 -9.96
C GLY A 132 2.93 -15.49 -10.38
N LYS A 133 3.42 -14.83 -11.43
CA LYS A 133 4.84 -14.89 -11.86
C LYS A 133 5.81 -14.12 -10.95
N TYR A 134 5.31 -13.23 -10.10
CA TYR A 134 6.09 -12.28 -9.30
C TYR A 134 5.73 -12.31 -7.82
N ILE A 135 4.95 -13.29 -7.34
CA ILE A 135 4.78 -13.55 -5.90
C ILE A 135 6.16 -13.91 -5.34
N ARG A 136 6.83 -12.91 -4.77
CA ARG A 136 8.05 -13.14 -4.00
C ARG A 136 7.60 -13.29 -2.56
N LYS A 137 7.60 -14.54 -2.06
CA LYS A 137 7.55 -14.80 -0.63
C LYS A 137 8.68 -13.99 0.00
N TYR A 138 8.32 -12.99 0.82
CA TYR A 138 9.33 -12.23 1.53
C TYR A 138 9.87 -13.12 2.65
N LYS A 139 11.17 -13.42 2.64
CA LYS A 139 11.83 -14.03 3.79
C LYS A 139 12.33 -12.90 4.68
N LYS A 140 11.87 -12.88 5.93
CA LYS A 140 12.42 -12.01 6.98
C LYS A 140 13.90 -12.41 7.13
N GLY A 141 14.79 -11.49 6.77
CA GLY A 141 16.23 -11.63 7.00
C GLY A 141 16.59 -11.29 8.44
#